data_AF-A0A9E1DRH2-F1
#
_entry.id   AF-A0A9E1DRH2-F1
#
_cell.length_a   1.000
_cell.length_b   1.000
_cell.length_c   1.000
_cell.angle_alpha   90.00
_cell.angle_beta   90.00
_cell.angle_gamma   90.00
#
_symmetry.space_group_name_H-M   'P 1'
#
loop_
_entity.id
_entity.type
_entity.pdbx_description
1 polymer ?
#
loop_
_entity_poly.entity_id
_entity_poly.type
_entity_poly.pdbx_seq_one_letter_code
_entity_poly.pdbx_strand_id
1 'polypeptide(L)'
;MDDERGQALIEFVAFAPVIAFALIDSAYLLRESFRRTECSRLVFEAVRSRLEDPTYRSRSGVELRATSDGIEGSRQCGKHREALFLPRIDRRKPGA
;
A
#
# COMPACT_ATOMS: atom_id res chain seq x y z
N MET A 1 44.64 11.41 -28.95
CA MET A 1 43.30 11.97 -28.67
C MET A 1 42.55 10.92 -27.86
N ASP A 2 43.21 10.41 -26.82
CA ASP A 2 42.91 9.12 -26.16
C ASP A 2 42.70 9.30 -24.66
N ASP A 3 43.30 10.33 -24.07
CA ASP A 3 43.17 10.67 -22.65
C ASP A 3 41.74 11.04 -22.24
N GLU A 4 40.99 11.77 -23.09
CA GLU A 4 39.62 12.18 -22.76
C GLU A 4 38.64 11.00 -22.70
N ARG A 5 38.85 9.95 -23.51
CA ARG A 5 38.02 8.73 -23.48
C ARG A 5 38.37 7.84 -22.28
N GLY A 6 39.65 7.74 -21.92
CA GLY A 6 40.09 7.00 -20.75
C GLY A 6 39.57 7.61 -19.45
N GLN A 7 39.62 8.94 -19.34
CA GLN A 7 39.10 9.66 -18.18
C GLN A 7 37.57 9.59 -18.07
N ALA A 8 36.84 9.71 -19.18
CA ALA A 8 35.38 9.56 -19.19
C ALA A 8 34.92 8.14 -18.79
N LEU A 9 35.65 7.10 -19.18
CA LEU A 9 35.36 5.71 -18.77
C LEU A 9 35.58 5.50 -17.27
N ILE A 10 36.64 6.08 -16.71
CA ILE A 10 36.93 5.98 -15.26
C ILE A 10 35.88 6.71 -14.44
N GLU A 11 35.48 7.91 -14.86
CA GLU A 11 34.40 8.66 -14.22
C GLU A 11 33.07 7.88 -14.29
N PHE A 12 32.74 7.31 -15.45
CA PHE A 12 31.52 6.51 -15.59
C PHE A 12 31.50 5.29 -14.66
N VAL A 13 32.62 4.56 -14.53
CA VAL A 13 32.73 3.42 -13.61
C VAL A 13 32.68 3.85 -12.14
N ALA A 14 33.14 5.06 -11.80
CA ALA A 14 33.05 5.59 -10.45
C ALA A 14 31.62 6.03 -10.07
N PHE A 15 30.87 6.63 -11.00
CA PHE A 15 29.52 7.14 -10.73
C PHE A 15 28.41 6.10 -10.94
N ALA A 16 28.58 5.14 -11.85
CA ALA A 16 27.61 4.07 -12.11
C ALA A 16 27.16 3.30 -10.85
N PRO A 17 28.05 2.87 -9.92
CA PRO A 17 27.62 2.17 -8.72
C PRO A 17 26.80 3.07 -7.78
N VAL A 18 27.17 4.35 -7.63
CA VAL A 18 26.44 5.30 -6.78
C VAL A 18 25.01 5.48 -7.29
N ILE A 19 24.85 5.65 -8.60
CA ILE A 19 23.54 5.76 -9.25
C ILE A 19 22.76 4.44 -9.09
N ALA A 20 23.41 3.29 -9.29
CA ALA A 20 22.77 1.99 -9.13
C ALA A 20 22.25 1.76 -7.70
N PHE A 21 23.03 2.09 -6.67
CA PHE A 21 22.59 2.02 -5.28
C PHE A 21 21.39 2.93 -5.00
N ALA A 22 21.44 4.19 -5.46
CA ALA A 22 20.32 5.12 -5.29
C ALA A 22 19.03 4.62 -5.97
N LEU A 23 19.14 3.99 -7.14
CA LEU A 23 18.01 3.41 -7.86
C LEU A 23 17.44 2.17 -7.15
N ILE A 24 18.31 1.32 -6.58
CA ILE A 24 17.88 0.13 -5.82
C ILE A 24 17.11 0.56 -4.57
N ASP A 25 17.64 1.53 -3.81
CA ASP A 25 16.99 2.05 -2.61
C ASP A 25 15.65 2.72 -2.95
N SER A 26 15.61 3.52 -4.01
CA SER A 26 14.38 4.15 -4.49
C SER A 26 13.33 3.11 -4.93
N ALA A 27 13.77 2.06 -5.64
CA ALA A 27 12.89 0.97 -6.06
C ALA A 27 12.35 0.16 -4.86
N TYR A 28 13.15 0.01 -3.80
CA TYR A 28 12.72 -0.63 -2.57
C TYR A 28 11.63 0.19 -1.87
N LEU A 29 11.85 1.49 -1.68
CA LEU A 29 10.89 2.41 -1.08
C LEU A 29 9.59 2.46 -1.89
N LEU A 30 9.68 2.51 -3.22
CA LEU A 30 8.52 2.45 -4.10
C LEU A 30 7.76 1.14 -3.91
N ARG A 31 8.43 -0.02 -3.92
CA ARG A 31 7.77 -1.32 -3.68
C ARG A 31 7.06 -1.38 -2.34
N GLU A 32 7.67 -0.85 -1.28
CA GLU A 32 7.06 -0.83 0.04
C GLU A 32 5.81 0.06 0.08
N SER A 33 5.89 1.25 -0.54
CA SER A 33 4.74 2.16 -0.69
C SER A 33 3.61 1.58 -1.52
N PHE A 34 3.93 0.87 -2.62
CA PHE A 34 2.95 0.19 -3.47
C PHE A 34 2.26 -0.94 -2.70
N ARG A 35 3.03 -1.78 -2.00
CA ARG A 35 2.46 -2.86 -1.16
C ARG A 35 1.55 -2.31 -0.07
N ARG A 36 1.94 -1.21 0.56
CA ARG A 36 1.11 -0.57 1.60
C ARG A 36 -0.19 -0.01 1.02
N THR A 37 -0.10 0.70 -0.11
CA THR A 37 -1.26 1.25 -0.82
C THR A 37 -2.22 0.13 -1.24
N GLU A 38 -1.72 -0.91 -1.89
CA GLU A 38 -2.51 -2.05 -2.33
C GLU A 38 -3.18 -2.76 -1.13
N CYS A 39 -2.46 -2.93 -0.02
CA CYS A 39 -3.02 -3.57 1.16
C CYS A 39 -4.12 -2.72 1.81
N SER A 40 -3.92 -1.41 1.95
CA SER A 40 -4.93 -0.49 2.47
C SER A 40 -6.18 -0.48 1.60
N ARG A 41 -6.00 -0.52 0.27
CA ARG A 41 -7.09 -0.63 -0.70
C ARG A 41 -7.88 -1.93 -0.52
N LEU A 42 -7.20 -3.07 -0.34
CA LEU A 42 -7.87 -4.36 -0.13
C LEU A 42 -8.66 -4.40 1.18
N VAL A 43 -8.14 -3.81 2.26
CA VAL A 43 -8.88 -3.68 3.52
C VAL A 43 -10.11 -2.79 3.30
N PHE A 44 -9.95 -1.63 2.67
CA PHE A 44 -11.06 -0.72 2.37
C PHE A 44 -12.15 -1.38 1.52
N GLU A 45 -11.79 -2.03 0.41
CA GLU A 45 -12.74 -2.71 -0.47
C GLU A 45 -13.47 -3.83 0.28
N ALA A 46 -12.77 -4.63 1.08
CA ALA A 46 -13.40 -5.71 1.85
C ALA A 46 -14.38 -5.17 2.91
N VAL A 47 -14.03 -4.11 3.63
CA VAL A 47 -14.91 -3.48 4.63
C VAL A 47 -16.11 -2.85 3.95
N ARG A 48 -15.91 -2.15 2.82
CA ARG A 48 -16.99 -1.55 2.03
C ARG A 48 -17.94 -2.60 1.48
N SER A 49 -17.42 -3.67 0.88
CA SER A 49 -18.24 -4.78 0.38
C SER A 49 -19.02 -5.47 1.48
N ARG A 50 -18.45 -5.62 2.69
CA ARG A 50 -19.17 -6.17 3.85
C ARG A 50 -20.26 -5.22 4.38
N LEU A 51 -20.05 -3.92 4.23
CA LEU A 51 -21.04 -2.91 4.59
C LEU A 51 -22.21 -2.88 3.59
N GLU A 52 -21.92 -3.07 2.29
CA GLU A 52 -22.91 -3.16 1.21
C GLU A 52 -23.66 -4.51 1.22
N ASP A 53 -22.96 -5.62 1.43
CA ASP A 53 -23.48 -6.98 1.50
C ASP A 53 -23.08 -7.65 2.83
N PRO A 54 -24.03 -7.82 3.78
CA PRO A 54 -23.79 -8.49 5.06
C PRO A 54 -23.39 -9.96 4.96
N THR A 55 -23.47 -10.59 3.78
CA THR A 55 -23.05 -11.98 3.55
C THR A 55 -21.64 -12.07 2.96
N TYR A 56 -21.07 -10.96 2.50
CA TYR A 56 -19.73 -10.90 1.90
C TYR A 56 -18.66 -11.48 2.82
N ARG A 57 -17.81 -12.38 2.32
CA ARG A 57 -16.62 -12.86 3.04
C ARG A 57 -15.38 -12.47 2.24
N SER A 58 -14.41 -11.86 2.91
CA SER A 58 -13.14 -11.53 2.26
C SER A 58 -12.40 -12.79 1.87
N ARG A 59 -12.01 -12.88 0.59
CA ARG A 59 -11.08 -13.92 0.08
C ARG A 59 -9.62 -13.45 0.12
N SER A 60 -9.40 -12.18 0.47
CA SER A 60 -8.12 -11.49 0.37
C SER A 60 -7.28 -11.61 1.65
N GLY A 61 -7.68 -12.47 2.59
CA GLY A 61 -7.06 -12.57 3.91
C GLY A 61 -7.26 -11.33 4.79
N VAL A 62 -8.32 -10.55 4.54
CA VAL A 62 -8.75 -9.46 5.42
C VAL A 62 -9.68 -10.04 6.49
N GLU A 63 -9.33 -9.87 7.75
CA GLU A 63 -10.20 -10.19 8.87
C GLU A 63 -11.28 -9.11 8.95
N LEU A 64 -12.55 -9.52 8.91
CA LEU A 64 -13.69 -8.62 8.97
C LEU A 64 -14.49 -8.88 10.25
N ARG A 65 -14.78 -7.82 10.99
CA ARG A 65 -15.59 -7.87 12.20
C ARG A 65 -16.75 -6.88 12.09
N ALA A 66 -17.96 -7.39 12.20
CA ALA A 66 -19.15 -6.55 12.33
C ALA A 66 -19.28 -6.07 13.79
N THR A 67 -19.58 -4.78 13.96
CA THR A 67 -19.88 -4.15 15.24
C THR A 67 -21.29 -3.57 15.20
N SER A 68 -21.78 -3.02 16.31
CA SER A 68 -23.05 -2.28 16.37
C SER A 68 -23.05 -1.09 15.41
N ASP A 69 -21.93 -0.38 15.33
CA ASP A 69 -21.85 0.95 14.72
C ASP A 69 -21.23 0.94 13.32
N GLY A 70 -20.78 -0.22 12.84
CA GLY A 70 -20.10 -0.32 11.55
C GLY A 70 -19.39 -1.64 11.32
N ILE A 71 -18.47 -1.65 10.35
CA ILE A 71 -17.63 -2.79 10.03
C ILE A 71 -16.17 -2.39 10.23
N GLU A 72 -15.43 -3.24 10.94
CA GLU A 72 -13.98 -3.16 11.08
C GLU A 72 -13.32 -4.21 10.18
N GLY A 73 -12.23 -3.85 9.54
CA GLY A 73 -11.40 -4.77 8.78
C GLY A 73 -9.93 -4.58 9.09
N SER A 74 -9.17 -5.67 9.15
CA SER A 74 -7.73 -5.59 9.33
C SER A 74 -6.98 -6.67 8.56
N ARG A 75 -5.73 -6.36 8.18
CA ARG A 75 -4.84 -7.31 7.49
C ARG A 75 -3.39 -7.04 7.83
N GLN A 76 -2.60 -8.11 7.96
CA GLN A 76 -1.14 -8.03 8.03
C GLN A 76 -0.54 -7.87 6.63
N CYS A 77 0.25 -6.82 6.44
CA CYS A 77 0.87 -6.40 5.19
C CYS A 77 2.39 -6.35 5.37
N GLY A 78 3.05 -7.51 5.29
CA GLY A 78 4.49 -7.61 5.60
C GLY A 78 4.75 -7.25 7.06
N LYS A 79 5.52 -6.17 7.30
CA LYS A 79 5.86 -5.70 8.65
C LYS A 79 4.79 -4.81 9.31
N HIS A 80 3.78 -4.38 8.56
CA HIS A 80 2.74 -3.47 9.05
C HIS A 80 1.39 -4.15 9.12
N ARG A 81 0.52 -3.67 10.00
CA ARG A 81 -0.90 -4.05 10.04
C ARG A 81 -1.71 -2.85 9.59
N GLU A 82 -2.53 -3.05 8.57
CA GLU A 82 -3.52 -2.07 8.13
C GLU A 82 -4.86 -2.42 8.77
N ALA A 83 -5.51 -1.44 9.39
CA ALA A 83 -6.80 -1.60 10.04
C ALA A 83 -7.68 -0.39 9.71
N LEU A 84 -8.95 -0.63 9.40
CA LEU A 84 -9.90 0.39 9.05
C LEU A 84 -11.25 0.07 9.67
N PHE A 85 -11.92 1.09 10.17
CA PHE A 85 -13.32 1.05 10.57
C PHE A 85 -14.14 1.93 9.64
N LEU A 86 -15.23 1.39 9.09
CA LEU A 86 -16.23 2.17 8.36
C LEU A 86 -17.54 2.15 9.16
N PRO A 87 -18.04 3.32 9.61
CA PRO A 87 -19.31 3.39 10.31
C PRO A 87 -20.47 3.07 9.37
N ARG A 88 -21.51 2.45 9.91
CA ARG A 88 -22.78 2.24 9.20
C ARG A 88 -23.54 3.55 9.25
N ILE A 89 -23.50 4.31 8.15
CA ILE A 89 -24.29 5.53 8.03
C ILE A 89 -25.74 5.11 7.79
N ASP A 90 -26.55 5.13 8.85
CA ASP A 90 -27.98 5.01 8.73
C ASP A 90 -28.49 6.21 7.93
N ARG A 91 -28.96 5.99 6.70
CA ARG A 91 -29.55 7.05 5.85
C ARG A 91 -30.86 7.64 6.41
N ARG A 92 -31.24 7.32 7.66
CA ARG A 92 -32.37 7.91 8.37
C ARG A 92 -31.92 9.06 9.26
N LYS A 93 -31.62 10.21 8.65
CA LYS A 93 -32.00 11.54 9.12
C LYS A 93 -31.49 12.62 8.15
N PRO A 94 -32.30 13.05 7.17
CA PRO A 94 -32.35 14.45 6.83
C PRO A 94 -33.19 15.17 7.89
N GLY A 95 -32.59 16.11 8.63
CA GLY A 95 -33.34 17.07 9.45
C GLY A 95 -33.16 16.93 10.96
N ALA A 96 -32.33 17.81 11.51
CA ALA A 96 -32.64 18.60 12.70
C ALA A 96 -31.99 19.97 12.51
#